data_AF-A0A7W1K8L8-F1
#
_entry.id   AF-A0A7W1K8L8-F1
#
_cell.length_a   1.000
_cell.length_b   1.000
_cell.length_c   1.000
_cell.angle_alpha   90.00
_cell.angle_beta   90.00
_cell.angle_gamma   90.00
#
_symmetry.space_group_name_H-M   'P 1'
#
loop_
_entity.id
_entity.type
_entity.pdbx_description
1 polymer ?
#
loop_
_entity_poly.entity_id
_entity_poly.type
_entity_poly.pdbx_seq_one_letter_code
_entity_poly.pdbx_strand_id
1 'polypeptide(L)' 'MLDRLRRLFPFAIAVALPLAGAVLATIRFADGDRDEGLRLAAATMLGVALYALLLS' A
#
# COMPACT_ATOMS: atom_id res chain seq x y z
N MET A 1 25.67 7.51 7.44
CA MET A 1 24.65 7.72 6.38
C MET A 1 23.74 6.49 6.21
N LEU A 2 24.31 5.27 6.18
CA LEU A 2 23.58 3.99 6.15
C LEU A 2 22.54 3.82 7.28
N ASP A 3 22.83 4.26 8.50
CA ASP A 3 21.91 4.10 9.64
C ASP A 3 20.64 4.95 9.54
N ARG A 4 20.72 6.14 8.91
CA ARG A 4 19.54 6.96 8.61
C ARG A 4 18.67 6.29 7.55
N LEU A 5 19.30 5.71 6.52
CA LEU A 5 18.59 5.03 5.45
C LEU A 5 17.83 3.82 5.98
N ARG A 6 18.47 2.97 6.79
CA ARG A 6 17.82 1.83 7.45
C ARG A 6 16.64 2.23 8.32
N ARG A 7 16.74 3.37 9.01
CA ARG A 7 15.68 3.86 9.89
C ARG A 7 14.49 4.43 9.10
N LEU A 8 14.73 5.04 7.94
CA LEU A 8 13.69 5.62 7.07
C LEU A 8 13.05 4.61 6.12
N PHE A 9 13.77 3.58 5.72
CA PHE A 9 13.32 2.54 4.78
C PHE A 9 11.96 1.92 5.13
N PRO A 10 11.67 1.48 6.37
CA PRO A 10 10.37 0.92 6.69
C PRO A 10 9.23 1.92 6.53
N PHE A 11 9.45 3.20 6.85
CA PHE A 11 8.45 4.26 6.65
C PHE A 11 8.24 4.55 5.16
N ALA A 12 9.32 4.58 4.37
CA ALA A 12 9.23 4.78 2.93
C ALA A 12 8.43 3.65 2.25
N ILE A 13 8.68 2.40 2.63
CA ILE A 13 7.92 1.24 2.14
C ILE A 13 6.45 1.34 2.56
N ALA A 14 6.18 1.68 3.82
CA ALA A 14 4.82 1.76 4.32
C ALA A 14 3.97 2.86 3.66
N VAL A 15 4.60 3.91 3.11
CA VAL A 15 3.91 4.93 2.31
C VAL A 15 3.80 4.52 0.84
N ALA A 16 4.85 3.91 0.27
CA ALA A 16 4.89 3.54 -1.13
C ALA A 16 3.95 2.37 -1.48
N LEU A 17 3.85 1.35 -0.62
CA LEU A 17 3.02 0.17 -0.87
C LEU A 17 1.53 0.52 -1.04
N PRO A 18 0.93 1.34 -0.15
CA PRO A 18 -0.47 1.72 -0.28
C PRO A 18 -0.76 2.48 -1.59
N LEU A 19 0.14 3.37 -1.98
CA LEU A 19 0.01 4.12 -3.23
C LEU A 19 0.09 3.20 -4.44
N ALA A 20 1.05 2.26 -4.46
CA ALA A 20 1.15 1.25 -5.51
C ALA A 20 -0.10 0.37 -5.59
N GLY A 21 -0.63 -0.06 -4.44
CA GLY A 21 -1.86 -0.85 -4.37
C GLY A 21 -3.08 -0.10 -4.90
N ALA A 22 -3.22 1.19 -4.58
CA ALA A 22 -4.29 2.04 -5.10
C ALA A 22 -4.20 2.25 -6.62
N VAL A 23 -2.99 2.46 -7.15
CA VAL A 23 -2.76 2.58 -8.60
C VAL A 23 -3.13 1.28 -9.31
N LEU A 24 -2.66 0.13 -8.81
CA LEU A 24 -2.99 -1.17 -9.38
C LEU A 24 -4.50 -1.46 -9.35
N ALA A 25 -5.16 -1.15 -8.23
CA ALA A 25 -6.61 -1.28 -8.10
C ALA A 25 -7.35 -0.45 -9.16
N THR A 26 -6.89 0.79 -9.39
CA THR A 26 -7.47 1.70 -10.39
C THR A 26 -7.30 1.18 -11.80
N ILE A 27 -6.10 0.66 -12.14
CA ILE A 27 -5.83 0.08 -13.46
C ILE A 27 -6.74 -1.13 -13.71
N ARG A 28 -6.81 -2.08 -12.76
CA ARG A 28 -7.66 -3.27 -12.92
C ARG A 28 -9.13 -2.93 -13.05
N PHE A 29 -9.60 -1.95 -12.27
CA PHE A 29 -10.96 -1.45 -12.38
C PHE A 29 -11.24 -0.83 -13.76
N ALA A 30 -10.28 -0.08 -14.32
CA ALA A 30 -10.38 0.52 -15.65
C ALA A 30 -10.35 -0.52 -16.79
N ASP A 31 -9.59 -1.61 -16.62
CA ASP A 31 -9.52 -2.74 -17.56
C ASP A 31 -10.78 -3.63 -17.55
N GLY A 32 -11.77 -3.31 -16.70
CA GLY A 32 -13.02 -4.05 -16.58
C GLY A 32 -12.99 -5.18 -15.56
N ASP A 33 -11.84 -5.48 -14.96
CA ASP A 33 -11.71 -6.43 -13.86
C ASP A 33 -11.98 -5.75 -12.51
N ARG A 34 -13.27 -5.45 -12.29
CA ARG A 34 -13.74 -4.74 -11.10
C ARG A 34 -13.53 -5.55 -9.83
N ASP A 35 -13.64 -6.88 -9.90
CA ASP A 35 -13.48 -7.76 -8.76
C ASP A 35 -12.02 -7.80 -8.29
N GLU A 36 -11.05 -7.91 -9.22
CA GLU A 36 -9.64 -7.82 -8.87
C GLU A 36 -9.28 -6.42 -8.35
N GLY A 37 -9.81 -5.35 -8.98
CA GLY A 37 -9.63 -3.98 -8.51
C GLY A 37 -10.13 -3.75 -7.09
N LEU A 38 -11.31 -4.26 -6.75
CA LEU A 38 -11.88 -4.17 -5.40
C LEU A 38 -11.07 -4.98 -4.37
N ARG A 39 -10.59 -6.17 -4.73
CA ARG A 39 -9.72 -6.98 -3.85
C ARG A 39 -8.41 -6.25 -3.56
N LEU A 40 -7.80 -5.65 -4.58
CA LEU A 40 -6.58 -4.86 -4.42
C LEU A 40 -6.82 -3.63 -3.53
N ALA A 41 -7.93 -2.92 -3.72
CA ALA A 41 -8.29 -1.79 -2.88
C ALA A 41 -8.49 -2.21 -1.41
N ALA A 42 -9.21 -3.31 -1.16
CA ALA A 42 -9.42 -3.84 0.18
C ALA A 42 -8.10 -4.29 0.85
N ALA A 43 -7.23 -5.00 0.12
CA ALA A 43 -5.91 -5.40 0.61
C ALA A 43 -5.03 -4.19 0.95
N THR A 44 -5.08 -3.15 0.12
CA THR A 44 -4.38 -1.88 0.34
C THR A 44 -4.85 -1.20 1.61
N MET A 45 -6.17 -1.07 1.82
CA MET A 45 -6.73 -0.47 3.03
C MET A 45 -6.42 -1.27 4.29
N LEU A 46 -6.51 -2.61 4.23
CA LEU A 46 -6.11 -3.48 5.33
C LEU A 46 -4.64 -3.31 5.69
N GLY A 47 -3.75 -3.25 4.69
CA GLY A 47 -2.32 -3.00 4.92
C GLY A 47 -2.05 -1.68 5.63
N VAL A 48 -2.74 -0.60 5.23
CA VAL A 48 -2.64 0.71 5.89
C VAL A 48 -3.16 0.64 7.33
N ALA A 49 -4.31 0.02 7.57
CA ALA A 49 -4.89 -0.11 8.90
C ALA A 49 -3.98 -0.91 9.85
N LEU A 50 -3.44 -2.04 9.38
CA LEU A 50 -2.49 -2.85 10.15
C LEU A 50 -1.19 -2.08 10.47
N TYR A 51 -0.70 -1.30 9.51
CA TYR A 51 0.47 -0.46 9.73
C TYR A 51 0.20 0.68 10.75
N ALA A 52 -0.98 1.31 10.68
CA ALA A 52 -1.40 2.31 11.66
C ALA A 52 -1.50 1.72 13.07
N LEU A 53 -2.04 0.49 13.20
CA LEU A 53 -2.08 -0.27 14.45
C LEU A 53 -0.69 -0.62 15.02
N LEU A 54 0.29 -0.86 14.15
CA LEU A 54 1.68 -1.08 14.54
C LEU A 54 2.37 0.19 15.06
N LEU A 55 1.86 1.37 14.70
CA LEU A 55 2.39 2.67 15.08
C LEU A 55 1.72 3.28 16.33
N SER A 56 0.55 2.80 16.71
CA SER A 56 -0.22 3.22 17.90
C SER A 56 0.23 2.50 19.17
#